data_AF-A0A7Y6Z8R5-F1
#
_entry.id   AF-A0A7Y6Z8R5-F1
#
_cell.length_a   1.000
_cell.length_b   1.000
_cell.length_c   1.000
_cell.angle_alpha   90.00
_cell.angle_beta   90.00
_cell.angle_gamma   90.00
#
_symmetry.space_group_name_H-M   'P 1'
#
loop_
_entity.id
_entity.type
_entity.pdbx_description
1 polymer ?
#
loop_
_entity_poly.entity_id
_entity_poly.type
_entity_poly.pdbx_seq_one_letter_code
_entity_poly.pdbx_strand_id
1 'polypeptide(L)'
;MTINLYIDKAKLNKRGKAPLKFSVCYGQQYWLPAFETVKPEAFRNGRVTAKEEFSSEINRSLSFRRLTIEQIIRKAEEKGINLTSDYLKSEYKKKVVAINEEAPKSMISNKVVLTFWDCWDDYLETNRKKFSKEHIRKFTQVKGHLTEFDSKIDFPSFNESFYDDYFYGFLIDGKGLTNNTVSKHIKCLKGVLKHGWSLGLIT
;
A
#
# COMPACT_ATOMS: atom_id res chain seq x y z
N MET A 1 14.64 6.21 17.91
CA MET A 1 14.17 7.06 16.79
C MET A 1 12.65 6.99 16.71
N THR A 2 11.94 8.12 16.63
CA THR A 2 10.49 8.13 16.37
C THR A 2 10.15 9.03 15.20
N ILE A 3 9.29 8.55 14.30
CA ILE A 3 8.81 9.33 13.15
C ILE A 3 7.30 9.46 13.25
N ASN A 4 6.81 10.68 13.36
CA ASN A 4 5.39 11.00 13.51
C ASN A 4 4.93 11.92 12.40
N LEU A 5 3.74 11.70 11.87
CA LEU A 5 3.15 12.54 10.83
C LEU A 5 2.21 13.56 11.47
N TYR A 6 2.32 14.82 11.03
CA TYR A 6 1.50 15.93 11.49
C TYR A 6 0.93 16.71 10.30
N ILE A 7 -0.17 17.39 10.54
CA ILE A 7 -0.77 18.33 9.59
C ILE A 7 -0.59 19.76 10.10
N ASP A 8 -0.14 20.65 9.22
CA ASP A 8 0.05 22.06 9.54
C ASP A 8 -1.20 22.88 9.22
N LYS A 9 -2.14 22.90 10.17
CA LYS A 9 -3.43 23.59 10.01
C LYS A 9 -3.30 25.11 9.84
N ALA A 10 -2.16 25.70 10.19
CA ALA A 10 -1.92 27.13 10.04
C ALA A 10 -1.65 27.52 8.58
N LYS A 11 -1.24 26.58 7.73
CA LYS A 11 -0.92 26.82 6.31
C LYS A 11 -1.99 26.23 5.40
N LEU A 12 -3.16 26.86 5.38
CA LEU A 12 -4.26 26.47 4.50
C LEU A 12 -4.09 27.07 3.10
N ASN A 13 -4.22 26.22 2.09
CA ASN A 13 -4.22 26.63 0.69
C ASN A 13 -5.61 27.17 0.31
N LYS A 14 -5.73 27.85 -0.86
CA LYS A 14 -7.02 28.35 -1.40
C LYS A 14 -8.12 27.28 -1.54
N ARG A 15 -7.74 25.99 -1.57
CA ARG A 15 -8.63 24.81 -1.63
C ARG A 15 -8.98 24.21 -0.24
N GLY A 16 -8.62 24.87 0.86
CA GLY A 16 -8.85 24.38 2.22
C GLY A 16 -8.01 23.17 2.64
N LYS A 17 -6.95 22.87 1.89
CA LYS A 17 -5.99 21.78 2.21
C LYS A 17 -4.80 22.33 2.99
N ALA A 18 -4.31 21.56 3.94
CA ALA A 18 -3.13 21.87 4.75
C ALA A 18 -2.00 20.87 4.45
N PRO A 19 -0.72 21.31 4.48
CA PRO A 19 0.41 20.45 4.19
C PRO A 19 0.71 19.50 5.34
N LEU A 20 1.17 18.31 4.99
CA LEU A 20 1.66 17.30 5.92
C LEU A 20 3.17 17.45 6.15
N LYS A 21 3.61 17.13 7.37
CA LYS A 21 5.02 17.17 7.80
C LYS A 21 5.37 16.01 8.73
N PHE A 22 6.54 15.44 8.53
CA PHE A 22 7.12 14.45 9.43
C PHE A 22 7.89 15.15 10.55
N SER A 23 7.67 14.71 11.78
CA SER A 23 8.52 14.96 12.93
C SER A 23 9.40 13.73 13.13
N VAL A 24 10.71 13.93 13.08
CA VAL A 24 11.73 12.89 13.27
C VAL A 24 12.46 13.21 14.56
N CYS A 25 12.30 12.38 15.58
CA CYS A 25 13.02 12.51 16.84
C CYS A 25 14.20 11.54 16.85
N TYR A 26 15.40 12.10 16.83
CA TYR A 26 16.67 11.39 16.88
C TYR A 26 17.68 12.23 17.69
N GLY A 27 17.64 12.12 19.01
CA GLY A 27 18.35 13.01 19.94
C GLY A 27 17.75 14.42 20.00
N GLN A 28 17.53 15.03 18.84
CA GLN A 28 16.82 16.29 18.61
C GLN A 28 15.62 16.06 17.67
N GLN A 29 14.65 16.98 17.69
CA GLN A 29 13.48 16.93 16.84
C GLN A 29 13.71 17.68 15.51
N TYR A 30 13.53 16.99 14.40
CA TYR A 30 13.65 17.55 13.04
C TYR A 30 12.30 17.52 12.32
N TRP A 31 12.01 18.57 11.56
CA TRP A 31 10.80 18.68 10.75
C TRP A 31 11.13 18.53 9.26
N LEU A 32 10.48 17.57 8.62
CA LEU A 32 10.60 17.31 7.19
C LEU A 32 9.25 17.47 6.49
N PRO A 33 9.20 18.08 5.30
CA PRO A 33 7.95 18.17 4.54
C PRO A 33 7.52 16.80 4.02
N ALA A 34 6.23 16.47 4.13
CA ALA A 34 5.70 15.28 3.48
C ALA A 34 5.29 15.54 2.02
N PHE A 35 5.28 16.81 1.59
CA PHE A 35 4.91 17.31 0.26
C PHE A 35 3.47 17.02 -0.20
N GLU A 36 2.71 16.24 0.58
CA GLU A 36 1.28 16.04 0.39
C GLU A 36 0.47 17.13 1.10
N THR A 37 -0.67 17.51 0.51
CA THR A 37 -1.64 18.42 1.14
C THR A 37 -3.01 17.75 1.20
N VAL A 38 -3.63 17.79 2.37
CA VAL A 38 -4.93 17.13 2.63
C VAL A 38 -5.86 18.05 3.41
N LYS A 39 -7.17 17.81 3.34
CA LYS A 39 -8.11 18.55 4.19
C LYS A 39 -7.87 18.19 5.66
N PRO A 40 -7.90 19.17 6.59
CA PRO A 40 -7.70 18.88 8.02
C PRO A 40 -8.66 17.84 8.60
N GLU A 41 -9.90 17.81 8.13
CA GLU A 41 -10.90 16.83 8.53
C GLU A 41 -10.59 15.40 8.09
N ALA A 42 -9.79 15.27 7.03
CA ALA A 42 -9.40 14.00 6.47
C ALA A 42 -8.12 13.44 7.12
N PHE A 43 -7.48 14.14 8.05
CA PHE A 43 -6.29 13.66 8.75
C PHE A 43 -6.61 13.26 10.20
N ARG A 44 -6.32 12.02 10.58
CA ARG A 44 -6.54 11.52 11.94
C ARG A 44 -5.47 10.50 12.35
N ASN A 45 -4.94 10.63 13.56
CA ASN A 45 -3.98 9.69 14.16
C ASN A 45 -2.76 9.38 13.26
N GLY A 46 -2.18 10.40 12.62
CA GLY A 46 -1.00 10.21 11.79
C GLY A 46 -1.28 9.54 10.43
N ARG A 47 -2.55 9.46 9.99
CA ARG A 47 -2.95 8.89 8.72
C ARG A 47 -3.99 9.76 8.01
N VAL A 48 -4.02 9.68 6.69
CA VAL A 48 -5.08 10.26 5.87
C VAL A 48 -6.25 9.26 5.84
N THR A 49 -7.45 9.76 6.02
CA THR A 49 -8.68 8.98 6.06
C THR A 49 -9.38 9.02 4.69
N ALA A 50 -10.34 8.12 4.48
CA ALA A 50 -11.14 8.03 3.26
C ALA A 50 -11.99 9.28 2.94
N LYS A 51 -11.96 10.32 3.78
CA LYS A 51 -12.56 11.63 3.48
C LYS A 51 -11.76 12.42 2.44
N GLU A 52 -10.49 12.06 2.22
CA GLU A 52 -9.67 12.61 1.14
C GLU A 52 -9.74 11.66 -0.06
N GLU A 53 -9.93 12.22 -1.24
CA GLU A 53 -9.77 11.49 -2.50
C GLU A 53 -8.32 10.99 -2.62
N PHE A 54 -8.13 9.78 -3.13
CA PHE A 54 -6.82 9.12 -3.20
C PHE A 54 -6.12 8.93 -1.84
N SER A 55 -6.89 8.82 -0.75
CA SER A 55 -6.31 8.64 0.60
C SER A 55 -5.40 7.42 0.73
N SER A 56 -5.65 6.35 -0.03
CA SER A 56 -4.82 5.14 -0.04
C SER A 56 -3.45 5.42 -0.68
N GLU A 57 -3.44 6.08 -1.83
CA GLU A 57 -2.27 6.49 -2.58
C GLU A 57 -1.44 7.51 -1.78
N ILE A 58 -2.11 8.47 -1.15
CA ILE A 58 -1.48 9.44 -0.25
C ILE A 58 -0.83 8.71 0.93
N ASN A 59 -1.53 7.79 1.60
CA ASN A 59 -0.95 7.02 2.70
C ASN A 59 0.21 6.13 2.25
N ARG A 60 0.17 5.59 1.03
CA ARG A 60 1.26 4.81 0.43
C ARG A 60 2.49 5.70 0.19
N SER A 61 2.29 6.87 -0.42
CA SER A 61 3.33 7.90 -0.59
C SER A 61 3.95 8.29 0.75
N LEU A 62 3.12 8.55 1.77
CA LEU A 62 3.57 8.88 3.12
C LEU A 62 4.37 7.75 3.78
N SER A 63 3.94 6.50 3.58
CA SER A 63 4.66 5.31 4.09
C SER A 63 6.02 5.16 3.42
N PHE A 64 6.09 5.35 2.10
CA PHE A 64 7.34 5.31 1.35
C PHE A 64 8.32 6.41 1.79
N ARG A 65 7.83 7.63 1.99
CA ARG A 65 8.63 8.76 2.50
C ARG A 65 9.13 8.47 3.92
N ARG A 66 8.30 7.88 4.77
CA ARG A 66 8.71 7.43 6.11
C ARG A 66 9.86 6.43 6.05
N LEU A 67 9.73 5.37 5.24
CA LEU A 67 10.80 4.38 5.04
C LEU A 67 12.07 5.03 4.49
N THR A 68 11.94 6.01 3.59
CA THR A 68 13.07 6.75 3.04
C THR A 68 13.83 7.50 4.13
N ILE A 69 13.12 8.14 5.07
CA ILE A 69 13.71 8.82 6.23
C ILE A 69 14.44 7.80 7.12
N GLU A 70 13.82 6.66 7.43
CA GLU A 70 14.42 5.59 8.23
C GLU A 70 15.72 5.08 7.59
N GLN A 71 15.72 4.88 6.27
CA GLN A 71 16.92 4.47 5.52
C GLN A 71 18.03 5.52 5.54
N ILE A 72 17.70 6.81 5.44
CA ILE A 72 18.71 7.89 5.51
C ILE A 72 19.39 7.86 6.88
N ILE A 73 18.59 7.73 7.94
CA ILE A 73 19.08 7.69 9.32
C ILE A 73 19.96 6.46 9.53
N ARG A 74 19.49 5.27 9.12
CA ARG A 74 20.28 4.04 9.22
C ARG A 74 21.61 4.13 8.47
N LYS A 75 21.61 4.68 7.25
CA LYS A 75 22.84 4.88 6.47
C LYS A 75 23.80 5.90 7.12
N ALA A 76 23.26 6.89 7.82
CA ALA A 76 24.07 7.85 8.56
C ALA A 76 24.71 7.18 9.80
N GLU A 77 23.95 6.34 10.51
CA GLU A 77 24.44 5.53 11.63
C GLU A 77 25.54 4.56 11.19
N GLU A 78 25.32 3.80 10.12
CA GLU A 78 26.29 2.86 9.54
C GLU A 78 27.62 3.56 9.17
N LYS A 79 27.56 4.83 8.77
CA LYS A 79 28.72 5.64 8.36
C LYS A 79 29.30 6.49 9.48
N GLY A 80 28.73 6.45 10.69
CA GLY A 80 29.15 7.30 11.82
C GLY A 80 28.99 8.80 11.56
N ILE A 81 28.07 9.20 10.68
CA ILE A 81 27.84 10.61 10.33
C ILE A 81 26.92 11.23 11.37
N ASN A 82 27.30 12.40 11.90
CA ASN A 82 26.42 13.19 12.76
C ASN A 82 25.20 13.66 11.96
N LEU A 83 24.01 13.19 12.34
CA LEU A 83 22.72 13.57 11.77
C LEU A 83 22.39 15.04 12.11
N THR A 84 22.89 15.97 11.31
CA THR A 84 22.47 17.38 11.39
C THR A 84 21.16 17.60 10.64
N SER A 85 20.39 18.63 11.04
CA SER A 85 19.15 19.03 10.36
C SER A 85 19.36 19.20 8.84
N ASP A 86 20.48 19.81 8.46
CA ASP A 86 20.75 20.16 7.07
C ASP A 86 21.18 18.94 6.26
N TYR A 87 21.89 17.99 6.86
CA TYR A 87 22.16 16.68 6.25
C TYR A 87 20.85 15.93 5.98
N LEU A 88 19.98 15.81 6.98
CA LEU A 88 18.72 15.08 6.85
C LEU A 88 17.79 15.74 5.81
N LYS A 89 17.68 17.08 5.81
CA LYS A 89 16.87 17.82 4.83
C LYS A 89 17.44 17.71 3.43
N SER A 90 18.76 17.81 3.26
CA SER A 90 19.40 17.76 1.94
C SER A 90 19.33 16.35 1.34
N GLU A 91 19.62 15.30 2.10
CA GLU A 91 19.51 13.91 1.63
C GLU A 91 18.06 13.51 1.35
N TYR A 92 17.13 13.94 2.21
CA TYR A 92 15.71 13.72 1.97
C TYR A 92 15.23 14.48 0.73
N LYS A 93 15.63 15.75 0.55
CA LYS A 93 15.31 16.51 -0.67
C LYS A 93 15.92 15.86 -1.90
N LYS A 94 17.19 15.43 -1.88
CA LYS A 94 17.82 14.73 -3.01
C LYS A 94 17.09 13.45 -3.39
N LYS A 95 16.72 12.62 -2.42
CA LYS A 95 15.96 11.39 -2.70
C LYS A 95 14.55 11.69 -3.24
N VAL A 96 13.84 12.66 -2.65
CA VAL A 96 12.49 13.05 -3.10
C VAL A 96 12.54 13.74 -4.46
N VAL A 97 13.56 14.55 -4.72
CA VAL A 97 13.80 15.19 -6.02
C VAL A 97 14.22 14.16 -7.06
N ALA A 98 15.08 13.19 -6.75
CA ALA A 98 15.36 12.07 -7.67
C ALA A 98 14.09 11.30 -8.05
N ILE A 99 13.18 11.08 -7.09
CA ILE A 99 11.85 10.48 -7.34
C ILE A 99 10.96 11.37 -8.23
N ASN A 100 11.14 12.70 -8.20
CA ASN A 100 10.30 13.67 -8.92
C ASN A 100 10.91 14.17 -10.25
N GLU A 101 12.24 14.20 -10.40
CA GLU A 101 12.98 14.62 -11.61
C GLU A 101 13.16 13.45 -12.58
N GLU A 102 13.14 12.20 -12.10
CA GLU A 102 12.88 11.01 -12.93
C GLU A 102 11.39 10.85 -13.28
N ALA A 103 10.68 11.98 -13.42
CA ALA A 103 9.33 12.01 -13.97
C ALA A 103 9.35 12.25 -15.49
N PRO A 104 9.60 11.19 -16.27
CA PRO A 104 8.76 10.91 -17.41
C PRO A 104 8.05 9.58 -17.14
N LYS A 105 6.83 9.63 -16.56
CA LYS A 105 5.82 8.54 -16.58
C LYS A 105 6.28 7.11 -16.22
N SER A 106 7.47 6.93 -15.66
CA SER A 106 8.12 5.64 -15.47
C SER A 106 8.55 5.39 -14.03
N MET A 107 8.38 6.32 -13.08
CA MET A 107 8.46 6.01 -11.63
C MET A 107 7.11 5.74 -10.95
N ILE A 108 6.09 5.36 -11.75
CA ILE A 108 5.16 4.28 -11.34
C ILE A 108 5.90 2.91 -11.40
N SER A 109 7.13 2.85 -11.94
CA SER A 109 7.97 1.64 -12.01
C SER A 109 9.08 1.53 -10.95
N ASN A 110 8.90 2.12 -9.76
CA ASN A 110 9.09 1.23 -8.61
C ASN A 110 7.87 0.32 -8.58
N LYS A 111 7.88 -0.64 -9.51
CA LYS A 111 7.22 -1.92 -9.38
C LYS A 111 7.88 -2.51 -8.14
N VAL A 112 7.44 -2.06 -6.95
CA VAL A 112 7.21 -3.02 -5.87
C VAL A 112 6.41 -4.06 -6.61
N VAL A 113 7.04 -5.19 -6.90
CA VAL A 113 6.36 -6.36 -7.42
C VAL A 113 5.37 -6.66 -6.31
N LEU A 114 4.21 -6.02 -6.38
CA LEU A 114 3.09 -6.34 -5.54
C LEU A 114 2.73 -7.70 -6.06
N THR A 115 3.13 -8.71 -5.30
CA THR A 115 2.71 -10.07 -5.54
C THR A 115 1.18 -10.09 -5.54
N PHE A 116 0.59 -11.11 -6.12
CA PHE A 116 -0.84 -11.35 -5.98
C PHE A 116 -1.32 -11.23 -4.53
N TRP A 117 -0.51 -11.68 -3.56
CA TRP A 117 -0.83 -11.61 -2.14
C TRP A 117 -0.76 -10.21 -1.53
N ASP A 118 0.15 -9.35 -1.99
CA ASP A 118 0.16 -7.95 -1.57
C ASP A 118 -1.08 -7.23 -2.09
N CYS A 119 -1.50 -7.53 -3.33
CA CYS A 119 -2.74 -7.02 -3.90
C CYS A 119 -3.98 -7.55 -3.15
N TRP A 120 -3.93 -8.80 -2.68
CA TRP A 120 -4.99 -9.41 -1.88
C TRP A 120 -5.18 -8.68 -0.55
N ASP A 121 -4.08 -8.44 0.17
CA ASP A 121 -4.13 -7.82 1.48
C ASP A 121 -4.52 -6.32 1.37
N ASP A 122 -4.05 -5.61 0.34
CA ASP A 122 -4.46 -4.23 0.04
C ASP A 122 -5.96 -4.13 -0.31
N TYR A 123 -6.48 -5.07 -1.10
CA TYR A 123 -7.91 -5.14 -1.42
C TYR A 123 -8.77 -5.32 -0.17
N LEU A 124 -8.34 -6.20 0.74
CA LEU A 124 -9.02 -6.45 2.01
C LEU A 124 -8.99 -5.23 2.92
N GLU A 125 -7.83 -4.58 3.09
CA GLU A 125 -7.72 -3.40 3.95
C GLU A 125 -8.54 -2.22 3.40
N THR A 126 -8.51 -2.01 2.09
CA THR A 126 -9.30 -0.96 1.42
C THR A 126 -10.80 -1.16 1.59
N ASN A 127 -11.28 -2.41 1.58
CA ASN A 127 -12.70 -2.74 1.69
C ASN A 127 -13.12 -3.17 3.11
N ARG A 128 -12.22 -3.15 4.08
CA ARG A 128 -12.46 -3.67 5.44
C ARG A 128 -13.67 -3.06 6.14
N LYS A 129 -13.93 -1.78 5.91
CA LYS A 129 -15.09 -1.07 6.47
C LYS A 129 -16.41 -1.45 5.81
N LYS A 130 -16.38 -1.97 4.58
CA LYS A 130 -17.55 -2.39 3.81
C LYS A 130 -17.87 -3.87 4.04
N PHE A 131 -16.85 -4.67 4.33
CA PHE A 131 -17.01 -6.11 4.50
C PHE A 131 -17.44 -6.48 5.92
N SER A 132 -18.45 -7.35 5.99
CA SER A 132 -18.81 -8.02 7.24
C SER A 132 -17.72 -9.01 7.66
N LYS A 133 -17.72 -9.40 8.95
CA LYS A 133 -16.80 -10.43 9.47
C LYS A 133 -16.85 -11.72 8.63
N GLU A 134 -18.05 -12.09 8.19
CA GLU A 134 -18.25 -13.31 7.40
C GLU A 134 -17.75 -13.20 5.96
N HIS A 135 -17.75 -11.99 5.39
CA HIS A 135 -17.04 -11.74 4.14
C HIS A 135 -15.53 -11.89 4.32
N ILE A 136 -14.94 -11.28 5.35
CA ILE A 136 -13.50 -11.38 5.63
C ILE A 136 -13.10 -12.86 5.85
N ARG A 137 -13.87 -13.62 6.63
CA ARG A 137 -13.63 -15.05 6.88
C ARG A 137 -13.60 -15.85 5.57
N LYS A 138 -14.48 -15.51 4.62
CA LYS A 138 -14.50 -16.13 3.30
C LYS A 138 -13.24 -15.84 2.50
N PHE A 139 -12.71 -14.61 2.53
CA PHE A 139 -11.42 -14.31 1.91
C PHE A 139 -10.29 -15.12 2.54
N THR A 140 -10.26 -15.27 3.86
CA THR A 140 -9.26 -16.14 4.52
C THR A 140 -9.35 -17.59 4.03
N GLN A 141 -10.58 -18.12 3.87
CA GLN A 141 -10.77 -19.46 3.32
C GLN A 141 -10.28 -19.59 1.88
N VAL A 142 -10.62 -18.63 1.01
CA VAL A 142 -10.17 -18.64 -0.39
C VAL A 142 -8.65 -18.54 -0.48
N LYS A 143 -8.02 -17.67 0.33
CA LYS A 143 -6.55 -17.56 0.44
C LYS A 143 -5.93 -18.90 0.85
N GLY A 144 -6.52 -19.58 1.83
CA GLY A 144 -6.08 -20.91 2.24
C GLY A 144 -6.13 -21.94 1.11
N HIS A 145 -7.24 -22.03 0.38
CA HIS A 145 -7.37 -22.98 -0.72
C HIS A 145 -6.46 -22.69 -1.91
N LEU A 146 -6.27 -21.41 -2.25
CA LEU A 146 -5.32 -21.02 -3.30
C LEU A 146 -3.89 -21.41 -2.93
N THR A 147 -3.50 -21.20 -1.66
CA THR A 147 -2.15 -21.55 -1.17
C THR A 147 -1.96 -23.07 -1.08
N GLU A 148 -3.01 -23.81 -0.75
CA GLU A 148 -3.01 -25.27 -0.72
C GLU A 148 -2.91 -25.88 -2.12
N PHE A 149 -3.58 -25.27 -3.10
CA PHE A 149 -3.50 -25.66 -4.50
C PHE A 149 -2.11 -25.38 -5.08
N ASP A 150 -1.61 -24.15 -4.93
CA ASP A 150 -0.26 -23.77 -5.34
C ASP A 150 0.30 -22.67 -4.44
N SER A 151 1.34 -23.01 -3.68
CA SER A 151 2.06 -22.07 -2.82
C SER A 151 2.79 -20.94 -3.57
N LYS A 152 3.02 -21.10 -4.88
CA LYS A 152 3.71 -20.14 -5.75
C LYS A 152 2.76 -19.35 -6.64
N ILE A 153 1.46 -19.41 -6.36
CA ILE A 153 0.44 -18.73 -7.15
C ILE A 153 0.71 -17.22 -7.22
N ASP A 154 0.68 -16.67 -8.43
CA ASP A 154 0.81 -15.23 -8.69
C ASP A 154 -0.03 -14.84 -9.90
N PHE A 155 -0.03 -13.56 -10.30
CA PHE A 155 -0.86 -13.06 -11.41
C PHE A 155 -0.78 -13.89 -12.71
N PRO A 156 0.40 -14.35 -13.19
CA PRO A 156 0.50 -15.18 -14.39
C PRO A 156 -0.16 -16.56 -14.27
N SER A 157 -0.38 -17.05 -13.03
CA SER A 157 -1.03 -18.33 -12.78
C SER A 157 -2.52 -18.30 -13.14
N PHE A 158 -3.17 -17.14 -13.23
CA PHE A 158 -4.60 -17.02 -13.54
C PHE A 158 -4.83 -16.99 -15.05
N ASN A 159 -4.70 -18.15 -15.70
CA ASN A 159 -4.97 -18.36 -17.12
C ASN A 159 -6.23 -19.24 -17.32
N GLU A 160 -6.50 -19.66 -18.56
CA GLU A 160 -7.67 -20.49 -18.87
C GLU A 160 -7.59 -21.88 -18.21
N SER A 161 -6.42 -22.52 -18.20
CA SER A 161 -6.25 -23.85 -17.59
C SER A 161 -6.40 -23.81 -16.07
N PHE A 162 -6.01 -22.70 -15.43
CA PHE A 162 -6.25 -22.50 -13.99
C PHE A 162 -7.72 -22.64 -13.64
N TYR A 163 -8.64 -22.22 -14.52
CA TYR A 163 -10.06 -22.32 -14.22
C TYR A 163 -10.48 -23.79 -14.05
N ASP A 164 -10.03 -24.65 -14.96
CA ASP A 164 -10.39 -26.07 -14.94
C ASP A 164 -9.68 -26.82 -13.81
N ASP A 165 -8.38 -26.59 -13.67
CA ASP A 165 -7.55 -27.28 -12.67
C ASP A 165 -7.94 -26.89 -11.24
N TYR A 166 -8.18 -25.60 -10.99
CA TYR A 166 -8.49 -25.10 -9.65
C TYR A 166 -9.97 -25.23 -9.29
N PHE A 167 -10.89 -24.73 -10.13
CA PHE A 167 -12.30 -24.70 -9.73
C PHE A 167 -12.99 -26.06 -9.86
N TYR A 168 -12.77 -26.78 -10.96
CA TYR A 168 -13.36 -28.10 -11.14
C TYR A 168 -12.51 -29.18 -10.45
N GLY A 169 -11.24 -29.31 -10.84
CA GLY A 169 -10.37 -30.37 -10.34
C GLY A 169 -10.11 -30.30 -8.82
N PHE A 170 -9.69 -29.14 -8.33
CA PHE A 170 -9.33 -29.02 -6.90
C PHE A 170 -10.52 -28.72 -5.98
N LEU A 171 -11.33 -27.69 -6.29
CA LEU A 171 -12.39 -27.26 -5.37
C LEU A 171 -13.65 -28.12 -5.41
N ILE A 172 -14.12 -28.53 -6.60
CA ILE A 172 -15.31 -29.37 -6.71
C ILE A 172 -14.94 -30.83 -6.46
N ASP A 173 -14.07 -31.40 -7.28
CA ASP A 173 -13.76 -32.83 -7.23
C ASP A 173 -12.87 -33.18 -6.03
N GLY A 174 -11.82 -32.39 -5.78
CA GLY A 174 -10.87 -32.63 -4.68
C GLY A 174 -11.41 -32.28 -3.29
N LYS A 175 -12.15 -31.16 -3.15
CA LYS A 175 -12.66 -30.66 -1.86
C LYS A 175 -14.15 -30.90 -1.63
N GLY A 176 -14.89 -31.37 -2.64
CA GLY A 176 -16.34 -31.62 -2.53
C GLY A 176 -17.17 -30.34 -2.36
N LEU A 177 -16.67 -29.17 -2.78
CA LEU A 177 -17.40 -27.93 -2.62
C LEU A 177 -18.55 -27.80 -3.63
N THR A 178 -19.70 -27.34 -3.16
CA THR A 178 -20.85 -27.08 -4.06
C THR A 178 -20.57 -25.96 -5.05
N ASN A 179 -21.21 -26.01 -6.22
CA ASN A 179 -21.16 -24.95 -7.24
C ASN A 179 -21.51 -23.55 -6.69
N ASN A 180 -22.41 -23.47 -5.70
CA ASN A 180 -22.78 -22.20 -5.07
C ASN A 180 -21.64 -21.64 -4.20
N THR A 181 -20.89 -22.51 -3.52
CA THR A 181 -19.69 -22.11 -2.77
C THR A 181 -18.57 -21.69 -3.71
N VAL A 182 -18.32 -22.46 -4.76
CA VAL A 182 -17.30 -22.19 -5.78
C VAL A 182 -17.60 -20.86 -6.49
N SER A 183 -18.85 -20.60 -6.84
CA SER A 183 -19.29 -19.31 -7.40
C SER A 183 -18.95 -18.12 -6.50
N LYS A 184 -19.01 -18.29 -5.17
CA LYS A 184 -18.62 -17.25 -4.21
C LYS A 184 -17.10 -17.08 -4.14
N HIS A 185 -16.34 -18.16 -4.26
CA HIS A 185 -14.87 -18.12 -4.34
C HIS A 185 -14.42 -17.38 -5.61
N ILE A 186 -15.04 -17.67 -6.76
CA ILE A 186 -14.82 -16.95 -8.02
C ILE A 186 -15.08 -15.44 -7.84
N LYS A 187 -16.17 -15.06 -7.17
CA LYS A 187 -16.48 -13.64 -6.91
C LYS A 187 -15.41 -12.96 -6.05
N CYS A 188 -14.89 -13.63 -5.02
CA CYS A 188 -13.78 -13.11 -4.22
C CYS A 188 -12.53 -12.89 -5.07
N LEU A 189 -12.13 -13.91 -5.85
CA LEU A 189 -10.95 -13.83 -6.70
C LEU A 189 -11.08 -12.74 -7.77
N LYS A 190 -12.23 -12.65 -8.45
CA LYS A 190 -12.52 -11.58 -9.42
C LYS A 190 -12.41 -10.19 -8.80
N GLY A 191 -12.82 -10.02 -7.55
CA GLY A 191 -12.69 -8.76 -6.82
C GLY A 191 -11.23 -8.32 -6.69
N VAL A 192 -10.36 -9.26 -6.31
CA VAL A 192 -8.92 -9.01 -6.15
C VAL A 192 -8.24 -8.78 -7.49
N LEU A 193 -8.56 -9.58 -8.51
CA LEU A 193 -8.00 -9.40 -9.86
C LEU A 193 -8.41 -8.05 -10.47
N LYS A 194 -9.68 -7.64 -10.32
CA LYS A 194 -10.14 -6.32 -10.76
C LYS A 194 -9.43 -5.19 -10.03
N HIS A 195 -9.12 -5.37 -8.74
CA HIS A 195 -8.31 -4.43 -7.98
C HIS A 195 -6.88 -4.36 -8.52
N GLY A 196 -6.25 -5.51 -8.79
CA GLY A 196 -4.94 -5.59 -9.43
C GLY A 196 -4.89 -4.90 -10.81
N TRP A 197 -5.93 -5.07 -11.62
CA TRP A 197 -6.11 -4.35 -12.89
C TRP A 197 -6.16 -2.84 -12.67
N SER A 198 -6.93 -2.36 -11.69
CA SER A 198 -7.02 -0.92 -11.38
C SER A 198 -5.69 -0.31 -10.91
N LEU A 199 -4.80 -1.14 -10.36
CA LEU A 199 -3.46 -0.79 -9.94
C LEU A 199 -2.41 -0.94 -11.06
N GLY A 200 -2.79 -1.43 -12.25
CA GLY A 200 -1.87 -1.68 -13.36
C GLY A 200 -0.92 -2.87 -13.15
N LEU A 201 -1.28 -3.81 -12.27
CA LEU A 201 -0.50 -5.02 -11.97
C LEU A 201 -0.77 -6.17 -12.95
N ILE A 202 -1.93 -6.14 -13.59
CA ILE A 202 -2.38 -7.10 -14.60
C ILE A 202 -2.48 -6.32 -15.92
N THR A 203 -1.79 -6.80 -16.95
CA THR A 203 -1.79 -6.25 -18.32
C THR A 203 -2.77 -6.97 -19.21
#